data_AF-A0A246HR29-F1
#
_entry.id   AF-A0A246HR29-F1
#
_cell.length_a   1.000
_cell.length_b   1.000
_cell.length_c   1.000
_cell.angle_alpha   90.00
_cell.angle_beta   90.00
_cell.angle_gamma   90.00
#
_symmetry.space_group_name_H-M   'P 1'
#
loop_
_entity.id
_entity.type
_entity.pdbx_description
1 polymer ?
#
loop_
_entity_poly.entity_id
_entity_poly.type
_entity_poly.pdbx_seq_one_letter_code
_entity_poly.pdbx_strand_id
1 'polypeptide(L)' 'MSFLPSGSQALRHFADLMDGQAARCDVLQRRPRGERSTTADAYRLSASLARQQATKLERLEQQLAARAGGES' A
#
# COMPACT_ATOMS: atom_id res chain seq x y z
N MET A 1 1.59 21.99 12.57
CA MET A 1 2.02 21.59 11.22
C MET A 1 1.35 20.27 10.88
N SER A 2 0.32 20.27 10.05
CA SER A 2 -0.18 19.01 9.47
C SER A 2 0.84 18.53 8.46
N PHE A 3 1.68 17.58 8.84
CA PHE A 3 2.50 16.83 7.90
C PHE A 3 1.54 16.02 7.04
N LEU A 4 1.21 16.55 5.85
CA LEU A 4 0.56 15.73 4.85
C LEU A 4 1.58 14.64 4.47
N PRO A 5 1.25 13.35 4.64
CA PRO A 5 2.16 12.28 4.26
C PRO A 5 2.49 12.42 2.77
N SER A 6 3.73 12.08 2.40
CA SER A 6 4.10 12.02 0.98
C SER A 6 3.17 11.03 0.27
N GLY A 7 3.03 11.15 -1.05
CA GLY A 7 2.15 10.26 -1.80
C GLY A 7 2.61 8.80 -1.65
N SER A 8 3.92 8.58 -1.59
CA SER A 8 4.49 7.25 -1.31
C SER A 8 4.13 6.72 0.09
N GLN A 9 4.15 7.57 1.12
CA GLN A 9 3.72 7.20 2.47
C GLN A 9 2.23 6.89 2.55
N ALA A 10 1.40 7.69 1.88
CA ALA A 10 -0.05 7.45 1.80
C ALA A 10 -0.37 6.09 1.15
N LEU A 11 0.34 5.73 0.08
CA LEU A 11 0.19 4.44 -0.60
C LEU A 11 0.65 3.25 0.25
N ARG A 12 1.73 3.41 1.04
CA ARG A 12 2.16 2.37 1.99
C ARG A 12 1.12 2.15 3.07
N HIS A 13 0.61 3.23 3.66
CA HIS A 13 -0.46 3.14 4.64
C HIS A 13 -1.72 2.49 4.07
N PHE A 14 -2.10 2.83 2.83
CA PHE A 14 -3.21 2.16 2.15
C PHE A 14 -2.96 0.65 1.98
N ALA A 15 -1.75 0.23 1.60
CA ALA A 15 -1.41 -1.19 1.49
C ALA A 15 -1.57 -1.93 2.83
N ASP A 16 -1.16 -1.32 3.94
CA ASP A 16 -1.28 -1.92 5.27
C ASP A 16 -2.74 -2.05 5.71
N LEU A 17 -3.58 -1.07 5.36
CA LEU A 17 -5.03 -1.17 5.57
C LEU A 17 -5.64 -2.34 4.79
N MET A 18 -5.24 -2.53 3.52
CA MET A 18 -5.74 -3.62 2.70
C MET A 18 -5.31 -4.99 3.24
N ASP A 19 -4.06 -5.15 3.68
CA ASP A 19 -3.62 -6.39 4.32
C ASP A 19 -4.39 -6.68 5.63
N GLY A 20 -4.69 -5.63 6.40
CA GLY A 20 -5.55 -5.75 7.57
C GLY A 20 -6.97 -6.23 7.23
N GLN A 21 -7.55 -5.75 6.12
CA GLN A 21 -8.84 -6.24 5.63
C GLN A 21 -8.76 -7.68 5.12
N ALA A 22 -7.70 -8.05 4.40
CA ALA A 22 -7.48 -9.41 3.95
C ALA A 22 -7.45 -10.39 5.12
N ALA A 23 -6.69 -10.07 6.18
CA ALA A 23 -6.61 -10.88 7.39
C ALA A 23 -7.97 -11.01 8.10
N ARG A 24 -8.75 -9.92 8.17
CA ARG A 24 -10.13 -9.98 8.72
C ARG A 24 -11.03 -10.89 7.89
N CYS A 25 -10.96 -10.80 6.55
CA CYS A 25 -11.72 -11.67 5.67
C CYS A 25 -11.33 -13.14 5.84
N ASP A 26 -10.04 -13.46 5.97
CA ASP A 26 -9.58 -14.83 6.22
C ASP A 26 -10.16 -15.37 7.54
N VAL A 27 -10.18 -14.57 8.61
CA VAL A 27 -10.73 -14.98 9.91
C VAL A 27 -12.24 -15.21 9.83
N LEU A 28 -12.98 -14.30 9.22
CA LEU A 28 -14.45 -14.39 9.09
C LEU A 28 -14.89 -15.49 8.14
N GLN A 29 -14.09 -15.78 7.12
CA GLN A 29 -14.43 -16.73 6.05
C GLN A 29 -13.69 -18.06 6.20
N ARG A 30 -13.17 -18.41 7.40
CA ARG A 30 -12.79 -19.79 7.74
C ARG A 30 -14.03 -20.69 7.64
N ARG A 31 -14.41 -21.04 6.42
CA ARG A 31 -15.37 -22.09 6.12
C ARG A 31 -14.70 -23.43 6.43
N PRO A 32 -15.48 -24.46 6.80
CA PRO A 32 -14.95 -25.79 7.13
C PRO A 32 -14.18 -26.48 5.99
N ARG A 33 -14.15 -25.91 4.77
CA ARG A 33 -13.48 -26.47 3.59
C ARG A 33 -12.12 -25.82 3.25
N GLY A 34 -11.66 -24.82 4.00
CA GLY A 34 -10.33 -24.24 3.79
C GLY A 34 -10.14 -23.44 2.49
N GLU A 35 -11.22 -23.11 1.77
CA GLU A 35 -11.14 -22.22 0.60
C GLU A 35 -10.73 -20.81 1.00
N ARG A 36 -9.72 -20.26 0.31
CA ARG A 36 -9.32 -18.86 0.44
C ARG A 36 -10.45 -17.95 -0.02
N SER A 37 -10.71 -16.91 0.75
CA SER A 37 -11.67 -15.89 0.37
C SER A 37 -11.19 -15.15 -0.88
N THR A 38 -11.96 -15.19 -1.96
CA THR A 38 -11.72 -14.37 -3.16
C THR A 38 -11.62 -12.88 -2.84
N THR A 39 -12.34 -12.43 -1.80
CA THR A 39 -12.27 -11.05 -1.29
C THR A 39 -10.93 -10.77 -0.60
N ALA A 40 -10.42 -11.70 0.21
CA ALA A 40 -9.10 -11.54 0.83
C ALA A 40 -7.99 -11.48 -0.22
N ASP A 41 -8.08 -12.26 -1.30
CA ASP A 41 -7.12 -12.22 -2.40
C ASP A 41 -7.18 -10.90 -3.18
N ALA A 42 -8.38 -10.33 -3.37
CA ALA A 42 -8.53 -9.01 -3.96
C ALA A 42 -7.84 -7.93 -3.10
N TYR A 43 -8.01 -7.96 -1.77
CA TYR A 43 -7.32 -7.05 -0.87
C TYR A 43 -5.80 -7.19 -0.92
N ARG A 44 -5.27 -8.42 -0.92
CA ARG A 44 -3.81 -8.68 -1.05
C ARG A 44 -3.26 -8.17 -2.39
N LEU A 45 -4.02 -8.31 -3.47
CA LEU A 45 -3.64 -7.79 -4.78
C LEU A 45 -3.58 -6.26 -4.75
N SER A 46 -4.60 -5.60 -4.19
CA SER A 46 -4.63 -4.14 -4.03
C SER A 46 -3.46 -3.66 -3.16
N ALA A 47 -3.15 -4.33 -2.05
CA ALA A 47 -2.00 -4.01 -1.19
C ALA A 47 -0.68 -4.10 -1.97
N SER A 48 -0.51 -5.17 -2.75
CA SER A 48 0.70 -5.39 -3.56
C SER A 48 0.89 -4.30 -4.61
N LEU A 49 -0.19 -3.93 -5.32
CA LEU A 49 -0.15 -2.84 -6.31
C LEU A 49 0.18 -1.49 -5.66
N ALA A 50 -0.42 -1.20 -4.50
CA ALA A 50 -0.14 0.03 -3.77
C ALA A 50 1.33 0.13 -3.33
N ARG A 51 1.96 -0.97 -2.90
CA ARG A 51 3.40 -1.01 -2.56
C ARG A 51 4.29 -0.76 -3.78
N GLN A 52 3.94 -1.34 -4.92
CA GLN A 52 4.66 -1.10 -6.18
C GLN A 52 4.56 0.37 -6.60
N GLN A 53 3.37 0.95 -6.51
CA GLN A 53 3.15 2.37 -6.79
C GLN A 53 3.89 3.26 -5.79
N ALA A 54 3.89 2.92 -4.50
CA ALA A 54 4.61 3.66 -3.46
C ALA A 54 6.11 3.70 -3.76
N THR A 55 6.70 2.56 -4.14
CA THR A 55 8.12 2.47 -4.49
C THR A 55 8.45 3.33 -5.71
N LYS A 56 7.59 3.30 -6.73
CA LYS A 56 7.77 4.12 -7.93
C LYS A 56 7.69 5.61 -7.59
N LEU A 57 6.70 5.99 -6.78
CA LEU A 57 6.47 7.38 -6.41
C LEU A 57 7.58 7.93 -5.52
N GLU A 58 8.07 7.14 -4.56
CA GLU A 58 9.20 7.49 -3.71
C GLU A 58 10.46 7.82 -4.53
N ARG A 59 10.75 7.02 -5.57
CA ARG A 59 11.88 7.31 -6.47
C ARG A 59 11.70 8.64 -7.22
N LEU A 60 10.49 8.94 -7.67
CA LEU A 60 10.19 10.21 -8.33
C LEU A 60 10.30 11.38 -7.37
N GLU A 61 9.78 11.24 -6.15
CA GLU A 61 9.89 12.23 -5.07
C GLU A 61 11.38 12.51 -4.74
N GLN A 62 12.22 11.48 -4.66
CA GLN A 62 13.67 11.61 -4.45
C GLN A 62 14.37 12.33 -5.61
N GLN A 63 14.04 12.00 -6.86
CA GLN A 63 14.60 12.66 -8.04
C GLN A 63 14.23 14.14 -8.12
N LEU A 64 12.97 14.48 -7.81
CA LEU A 64 12.49 15.85 -7.76
C LEU A 64 13.19 16.64 -6.65
N ALA A 65 13.35 16.05 -5.46
CA ALA A 65 14.07 16.67 -4.35
C ALA A 65 15.55 16.91 -4.69
N ALA A 66 16.22 15.94 -5.32
CA ALA A 66 17.61 16.08 -5.76
C ALA A 66 17.78 17.18 -6.82
N ARG A 67 16.82 17.30 -7.75
CA ARG A 67 16.83 18.37 -8.77
C ARG A 67 16.62 19.75 -8.14
N ALA A 68 15.68 19.88 -7.20
CA ALA A 68 15.43 21.14 -6.51
C ALA A 68 16.60 21.58 -5.61
N GLY A 69 17.37 20.64 -5.05
CA GLY A 69 18.57 20.93 -4.25
C GLY A 69 19.83 21.23 -5.06
N GLY A 70 19.84 20.99 -6.37
CA GLY A 70 20.98 21.25 -7.27
C GLY A 70 20.99 22.63 -7.91
N GLU A 71 19.97 23.45 -7.67
CA GLU A 71 19.85 24.84 -8.16
C GLU A 71 20.37 25.88 -7.14
N SER A 72 21.15 25.45 -6.14
CA SER A 72 21.76 26.31 -5.10
C SER A 72 23.26 26.47 -5.25
#